data_AF-A0A1E1WQH6-F1
#
_entry.id   AF-A0A1E1WQH6-F1
#
_cell.length_a   1.000
_cell.length_b   1.000
_cell.length_c   1.000
_cell.angle_alpha   90.00
_cell.angle_beta   90.00
_cell.angle_gamma   90.00
#
_symmetry.space_group_name_H-M   'P 1'
#
loop_
_entity.id
_entity.type
_entity.pdbx_description
1 polymer ?
#
loop_
_entity_poly.entity_id
_entity_poly.type
_entity_poly.pdbx_seq_one_letter_code
_entity_poly.pdbx_strand_id
1 'polypeptide(L)'
;AGQLLVFHTSLPSLPAPGKLNNREDRKLLATDKEKQILSPQTTAYNEVGQLCAAAGVCVELFVCNNAYVDAATIGQLPRLTGGQIHKYTYFSAETDGGRLAA
;
A
#
# COMPACT_ATOMS: atom_id res chain seq x y z
N ALA A 1 5.26 21.50 -6.55
CA ALA A 1 5.19 20.04 -6.80
C ALA A 1 6.26 19.36 -5.97
N GLY A 2 5.96 18.18 -5.40
CA GLY A 2 6.88 17.44 -4.54
C GLY A 2 6.64 15.94 -4.62
N GLN A 3 7.49 15.18 -3.92
CA GLN A 3 7.42 13.73 -3.90
C GLN A 3 7.60 13.24 -2.45
N LEU A 4 6.75 12.32 -2.04
CA LEU A 4 6.85 11.61 -0.76
C LEU A 4 7.37 10.20 -1.03
N LEU A 5 8.54 9.88 -0.48
CA LEU A 5 9.08 8.53 -0.47
C LEU A 5 8.68 7.87 0.85
N VAL A 6 7.73 6.95 0.81
CA VAL A 6 7.17 6.30 1.99
C VAL A 6 7.72 4.89 2.10
N PHE A 7 8.40 4.59 3.21
CA PHE A 7 8.90 3.25 3.53
C PHE A 7 8.01 2.61 4.59
N HIS A 8 7.43 1.46 4.27
CA HIS A 8 6.39 0.82 5.07
C HIS A 8 6.58 -0.70 5.15
N THR A 9 6.19 -1.33 6.26
CA THR A 9 6.51 -2.75 6.53
C THR A 9 5.31 -3.61 6.95
N SER A 10 4.41 -3.09 7.76
CA SER A 10 3.36 -3.88 8.43
C SER A 10 1.98 -3.27 8.28
N LEU A 11 0.92 -4.10 8.23
CA LEU A 11 -0.47 -3.65 8.15
C LEU A 11 -0.77 -2.48 9.13
N PRO A 12 -1.27 -1.32 8.65
CA PRO A 12 -1.70 -0.20 9.49
C PRO A 12 -2.92 -0.59 10.38
N SER A 13 -2.68 -1.16 11.55
CA SER A 13 -3.74 -1.72 12.41
C SER A 13 -4.07 -0.86 13.64
N LEU A 14 -3.28 0.17 13.90
CA LEU A 14 -3.46 1.05 15.06
C LEU A 14 -4.75 1.89 14.94
N PRO A 15 -5.38 2.26 16.08
CA PRO A 15 -6.57 3.12 16.09
C PRO A 15 -6.27 4.52 15.55
N ALA A 16 -6.44 4.72 14.25
CA ALA A 16 -6.24 5.98 13.54
C ALA A 16 -7.09 6.00 12.25
N PRO A 17 -7.31 7.17 11.63
CA PRO A 17 -7.86 7.24 10.27
C PRO A 17 -7.03 6.37 9.32
N GLY A 18 -7.69 5.51 8.54
CA GLY A 18 -7.00 4.55 7.66
C GLY A 18 -6.60 3.22 8.32
N LYS A 19 -7.07 2.94 9.54
CA LYS A 19 -6.94 1.61 10.17
C LYS A 19 -7.45 0.51 9.24
N LEU A 20 -6.67 -0.56 9.10
CA LEU A 20 -6.97 -1.75 8.32
C LEU A 20 -7.07 -2.97 9.22
N ASN A 21 -7.97 -3.89 8.88
CA ASN A 21 -8.05 -5.20 9.51
C ASN A 21 -7.40 -6.26 8.60
N ASN A 22 -6.92 -7.34 9.20
CA ASN A 22 -6.44 -8.47 8.40
C ASN A 22 -7.65 -9.20 7.80
N ARG A 23 -7.79 -9.08 6.47
CA ARG A 23 -8.86 -9.69 5.68
C ARG A 23 -8.32 -10.68 4.64
N GLU A 24 -7.10 -11.15 4.81
CA GLU A 24 -6.51 -12.13 3.88
C GLU A 24 -7.34 -13.42 3.92
N ASP A 25 -8.09 -13.67 2.85
CA ASP A 25 -8.80 -14.93 2.64
C ASP A 25 -8.52 -15.45 1.24
N ARG A 26 -7.54 -16.36 1.15
CA ARG A 26 -7.11 -16.96 -0.12
C ARG A 26 -8.21 -17.79 -0.79
N LYS A 27 -9.23 -18.22 -0.04
CA LYS A 27 -10.33 -19.01 -0.60
C LYS A 27 -11.26 -18.19 -1.49
N LEU A 28 -11.20 -16.86 -1.39
CA LEU A 28 -12.02 -15.95 -2.18
C LEU A 28 -11.41 -15.61 -3.54
N LEU A 29 -10.12 -15.90 -3.76
CA LEU A 29 -9.46 -15.70 -5.06
C LEU A 29 -10.09 -16.59 -6.12
N ALA A 30 -10.23 -16.08 -7.35
CA ALA A 30 -10.92 -16.76 -8.46
C ALA A 30 -12.40 -17.14 -8.19
N THR A 31 -13.05 -16.46 -7.23
CA THR A 31 -14.49 -16.55 -6.99
C THR A 31 -15.17 -15.23 -7.30
N ASP A 32 -16.51 -15.22 -7.42
CA ASP A 32 -17.28 -13.97 -7.57
C ASP A 32 -17.08 -12.97 -6.42
N LYS A 33 -16.59 -13.45 -5.27
CA LYS A 33 -16.31 -12.64 -4.08
C LYS A 33 -14.89 -12.06 -4.05
N GLU A 34 -14.05 -12.36 -5.04
CA GLU A 34 -12.67 -11.86 -5.12
C GLU A 34 -12.59 -10.31 -5.07
N LYS A 35 -13.59 -9.64 -5.65
CA LYS A 35 -13.69 -8.17 -5.61
C LYS A 35 -13.65 -7.61 -4.17
N GLN A 36 -14.11 -8.37 -3.17
CA GLN A 36 -14.14 -7.94 -1.78
C GLN A 36 -12.73 -7.79 -1.17
N ILE A 37 -11.78 -8.64 -1.58
CA ILE A 37 -10.39 -8.60 -1.09
C ILE A 37 -9.48 -7.70 -1.93
N LEU A 38 -9.88 -7.40 -3.17
CA LEU A 38 -9.14 -6.51 -4.08
C LEU A 38 -9.61 -5.04 -4.06
N SER A 39 -10.72 -4.74 -3.39
CA SER A 39 -11.20 -3.36 -3.23
C SER A 39 -10.66 -2.74 -1.94
N PRO A 40 -10.38 -1.43 -1.85
CA PRO A 40 -9.93 -0.80 -0.61
C PRO A 40 -10.89 -1.01 0.56
N GLN A 41 -10.39 -1.19 1.80
CA GLN A 41 -11.23 -1.33 3.00
C GLN A 41 -11.89 -0.01 3.44
N THR A 42 -11.28 1.12 3.10
CA THR A 42 -11.67 2.45 3.58
C THR A 42 -11.39 3.49 2.50
N THR A 43 -12.14 4.59 2.52
CA THR A 43 -11.97 5.73 1.60
C THR A 43 -10.83 6.66 2.01
N ALA A 44 -10.30 6.55 3.24
CA ALA A 44 -9.28 7.45 3.78
C ALA A 44 -8.05 7.58 2.87
N TYR A 45 -7.57 6.47 2.28
CA TYR A 45 -6.42 6.48 1.36
C TYR A 45 -6.75 7.13 0.01
N ASN A 46 -8.00 7.03 -0.45
CA ASN A 46 -8.44 7.72 -1.66
C ASN A 46 -8.52 9.23 -1.43
N GLU A 47 -9.10 9.65 -0.30
CA GLU A 47 -9.23 11.07 0.08
C GLU A 47 -7.86 11.73 0.21
N VAL A 48 -6.92 11.08 0.91
CA VAL A 48 -5.54 11.58 1.01
C VAL A 48 -4.85 11.59 -0.35
N GLY A 49 -5.02 10.55 -1.17
CA GLY A 49 -4.45 10.51 -2.52
C GLY A 49 -4.95 11.65 -3.41
N GLN A 50 -6.24 11.99 -3.34
CA GLN A 50 -6.83 13.12 -4.05
C GLN A 50 -6.27 14.47 -3.57
N LEU A 51 -6.10 14.64 -2.26
CA LEU A 51 -5.47 15.85 -1.69
C LEU A 51 -4.02 16.00 -2.14
N CYS A 52 -3.25 14.91 -2.12
CA CYS A 52 -1.87 14.90 -2.63
C CYS A 52 -1.81 15.28 -4.11
N ALA A 53 -2.67 14.68 -4.94
CA ALA A 53 -2.74 15.00 -6.37
C ALA A 53 -3.10 16.48 -6.62
N ALA A 54 -4.07 17.02 -5.88
CA ALA A 54 -4.46 18.44 -5.96
C ALA A 54 -3.33 19.38 -5.53
N ALA A 55 -2.50 18.97 -4.56
CA ALA A 55 -1.32 19.71 -4.12
C ALA A 55 -0.08 19.53 -5.03
N GLY A 56 -0.17 18.71 -6.09
CA GLY A 56 0.96 18.36 -6.94
C GLY A 56 2.03 17.55 -6.20
N VAL A 57 1.61 16.70 -5.26
CA VAL A 57 2.47 15.79 -4.48
C VAL A 57 2.29 14.36 -4.98
N CYS A 58 3.37 13.77 -5.48
CA CYS A 58 3.44 12.36 -5.83
C CYS A 58 3.78 11.51 -4.60
N VAL A 59 3.18 10.33 -4.45
CA VAL A 59 3.51 9.38 -3.38
C VAL A 59 4.13 8.13 -3.99
N GLU A 60 5.35 7.82 -3.58
CA GLU A 60 6.04 6.58 -3.92
C GLU A 60 6.14 5.70 -2.68
N LEU A 61 5.74 4.44 -2.81
CA LEU A 61 5.54 3.56 -1.67
C LEU A 61 6.45 2.34 -1.76
N PHE A 62 7.44 2.26 -0.87
CA PHE A 62 8.33 1.12 -0.68
C PHE A 62 7.78 0.23 0.43
N VAL A 63 7.36 -0.98 0.08
CA VAL A 63 6.71 -1.92 1.00
C VAL A 63 7.64 -3.09 1.26
N CYS A 64 8.28 -3.12 2.42
CA CYS A 64 9.19 -4.18 2.86
C CYS A 64 8.47 -5.08 3.88
N ASN A 65 7.55 -5.92 3.42
CA ASN A 65 6.61 -6.62 4.29
C ASN A 65 6.97 -8.10 4.50
N ASN A 66 6.87 -8.55 5.76
CA ASN A 66 7.03 -9.97 6.15
C ASN A 66 5.70 -10.66 6.49
N ALA A 67 4.61 -9.90 6.52
CA ALA A 67 3.25 -10.36 6.73
C ALA A 67 2.28 -9.63 5.78
N TYR A 68 1.00 -9.99 5.82
CA TYR A 68 -0.04 -9.28 5.06
C TYR A 68 -0.05 -7.77 5.37
N VAL A 69 -0.23 -6.95 4.33
CA VAL A 69 -0.13 -5.48 4.41
C VAL A 69 -1.27 -4.77 3.65
N ASP A 70 -2.20 -5.52 3.07
CA ASP A 70 -3.33 -5.00 2.28
C ASP A 70 -2.95 -3.98 1.19
N ALA A 71 -2.17 -4.44 0.20
CA ALA A 71 -1.72 -3.63 -0.93
C ALA A 71 -2.88 -3.00 -1.75
N ALA A 72 -4.06 -3.62 -1.75
CA ALA A 72 -5.24 -3.10 -2.42
C ALA A 72 -5.69 -1.75 -1.86
N THR A 73 -5.54 -1.56 -0.54
CA THR A 73 -5.92 -0.32 0.15
C THR A 73 -4.79 0.71 0.12
N ILE A 74 -3.58 0.36 0.58
CA ILE A 74 -2.47 1.33 0.66
C ILE A 74 -1.96 1.76 -0.72
N GLY A 75 -2.12 0.90 -1.75
CA GLY A 75 -1.75 1.19 -3.13
C GLY A 75 -2.59 2.27 -3.81
N GLN A 76 -3.70 2.72 -3.19
CA GLN A 76 -4.47 3.84 -3.74
C GLN A 76 -3.69 5.14 -3.75
N LEU A 77 -2.79 5.36 -2.78
CA LEU A 77 -1.96 6.56 -2.69
C LEU A 77 -1.06 6.74 -3.93
N PRO A 78 -0.14 5.80 -4.26
CA PRO A 78 0.67 5.93 -5.45
C PRO A 78 -0.18 5.94 -6.73
N ARG A 79 -1.25 5.14 -6.79
CA ARG A 79 -2.14 5.07 -7.96
C ARG A 79 -2.79 6.42 -8.29
N LEU A 80 -3.30 7.15 -7.29
CA LEU A 80 -4.00 8.41 -7.52
C LEU A 80 -3.05 9.59 -7.73
N THR A 81 -1.82 9.49 -7.24
CA THR A 81 -0.83 10.57 -7.28
C THR A 81 0.18 10.43 -8.41
N GLY A 82 0.10 9.35 -9.21
CA GLY A 82 1.01 9.08 -10.32
C GLY A 82 2.35 8.45 -9.91
N GLY A 83 2.45 7.93 -8.68
CA GLY A 83 3.63 7.24 -8.18
C GLY A 83 3.56 5.72 -8.36
N GLN A 84 4.51 5.02 -7.74
CA GLN A 84 4.63 3.56 -7.84
C GLN A 84 4.65 2.88 -6.46
N ILE A 85 4.37 1.58 -6.49
CA ILE A 85 4.53 0.69 -5.33
C ILE A 85 5.69 -0.28 -5.59
N HIS A 86 6.73 -0.19 -4.76
CA HIS A 86 7.91 -1.04 -4.79
C HIS A 86 7.77 -2.07 -3.67
N LYS A 87 7.34 -3.28 -4.01
CA LYS A 87 7.04 -4.31 -3.00
C LYS A 87 8.16 -5.35 -2.90
N TYR A 88 8.72 -5.47 -1.70
CA TYR A 88 9.72 -6.45 -1.30
C TYR A 88 9.07 -7.40 -0.28
N THR A 89 8.63 -8.56 -0.77
CA THR A 89 7.93 -9.55 0.06
C THR A 89 8.94 -10.44 0.76
N TYR A 90 8.79 -10.63 2.07
CA TYR A 90 9.77 -11.31 2.93
C TYR A 90 11.16 -10.64 2.87
N PHE A 91 11.18 -9.32 3.03
CA PHE A 91 12.39 -8.51 2.91
C PHE A 91 13.50 -9.02 3.84
N SER A 92 14.67 -9.27 3.25
CA SER A 92 15.91 -9.50 3.96
C SER A 92 16.98 -8.51 3.47
N ALA A 93 17.69 -7.88 4.40
CA ALA A 93 18.71 -6.89 4.06
C ALA A 93 19.85 -7.49 3.20
N GLU A 94 20.16 -8.78 3.39
CA GLU A 94 21.20 -9.48 2.65
C GLU A 94 20.86 -9.68 1.17
N THR A 95 19.59 -9.99 0.86
CA THR A 95 19.14 -10.31 -0.50
C THR A 95 18.53 -9.11 -1.24
N ASP A 96 17.78 -8.28 -0.52
CA ASP A 96 16.98 -7.19 -1.12
C ASP A 96 17.57 -5.81 -0.87
N GLY A 97 18.57 -5.67 0.00
CA GLY A 97 19.19 -4.38 0.33
C GLY A 97 19.70 -3.64 -0.92
N GLY A 98 20.36 -4.36 -1.83
CA GLY A 98 20.82 -3.80 -3.11
C GLY A 98 19.66 -3.38 -4.03
N ARG A 99 18.53 -4.09 -4.00
CA ARG A 99 17.34 -3.76 -4.81
C ARG A 99 16.54 -2.59 -4.24
N LEU A 100 16.66 -2.31 -2.95
CA LEU A 100 16.02 -1.17 -2.29
C LEU A 100 16.86 0.11 -2.44
N ALA A 101 18.19 -0.03 -2.49
CA ALA A 101 19.12 1.09 -2.60
C ALA A 101 19.39 1.54 -4.05
N ALA A 102 19.00 0.73 -5.04
CA ALA A 102 19.11 1.03 -6.48
C ALA A 102 17.91 1.84 -6.98
#